data_AF-A0A5E7ENU9-F1
#
_entry.id   AF-A0A5E7ENU9-F1
#
_cell.length_a   1.000
_cell.length_b   1.000
_cell.length_c   1.000
_cell.angle_alpha   90.00
_cell.angle_beta   90.00
_cell.angle_gamma   90.00
#
_symmetry.space_group_name_H-M   'P 1'
#
loop_
_entity.id
_entity.type
_entity.pdbx_description
1 polymer ?
#
loop_
_entity_poly.entity_id
_entity_poly.type
_entity_poly.pdbx_seq_one_letter_code
_entity_poly.pdbx_strand_id
1 'polypeptide(L)'
;MSAKKKIEPTDGAHVKVDRVGTAKSRNAEAALALLKNNQPAVALTDTPRATHMVAILLHGDVSDDRMEIYRAVRNGFPLQSVIDMIEHSDVYKRYGVLSRIVGASDRTLARRLKSPEEVLTCEQSTRALYYAEVLEKATDVLGSRELAEQWMVKPARGLDGEMPIDLISNSVGYELVTDFLTRIEYGVY
;
A
#
# COMPACT_ATOMS: atom_id res chain seq x y z
N MET A 1 49.47 44.58 42.93
CA MET A 1 50.21 43.39 43.40
C MET A 1 50.37 42.41 42.25
N SER A 2 51.60 41.93 42.05
CA SER A 2 52.02 40.70 41.34
C SER A 2 51.65 40.55 39.85
N ALA A 3 52.55 40.88 38.92
CA ALA A 3 53.74 40.11 38.48
C ALA A 3 53.38 38.92 37.56
N LYS A 4 53.62 39.14 36.26
CA LYS A 4 53.50 38.20 35.14
C LYS A 4 54.43 36.99 35.35
N LYS A 5 53.88 35.78 35.27
CA LYS A 5 54.65 34.54 35.35
C LYS A 5 55.18 34.15 33.96
N LYS A 6 56.41 33.71 34.00
CA LYS A 6 57.38 33.42 32.92
C LYS A 6 57.31 31.92 32.58
N ILE A 7 57.82 31.57 31.39
CA ILE A 7 58.48 30.30 31.00
C ILE A 7 57.62 29.29 30.21
N GLU A 8 57.98 29.13 28.93
CA GLU A 8 57.73 27.95 28.06
C GLU A 8 58.75 26.80 28.32
N PRO A 9 58.88 25.77 27.47
CA PRO A 9 58.16 24.49 27.50
C PRO A 9 59.13 23.33 27.80
N THR A 10 58.63 22.11 28.10
CA THR A 10 59.41 20.88 27.84
C THR A 10 58.51 19.65 27.79
N ASP A 11 58.43 19.12 26.57
CA ASP A 11 58.43 17.72 26.12
C ASP A 11 58.34 16.59 27.15
N GLY A 12 57.63 15.50 26.77
CA GLY A 12 57.81 14.20 27.41
C GLY A 12 56.56 13.33 27.68
N ALA A 13 55.96 12.82 26.61
CA ALA A 13 55.68 11.38 26.44
C ALA A 13 54.53 10.65 27.19
N HIS A 14 53.66 10.05 26.34
CA HIS A 14 52.94 8.77 26.46
C HIS A 14 51.85 8.56 27.53
N VAL A 15 50.58 8.49 27.07
CA VAL A 15 49.67 7.34 27.35
C VAL A 15 48.69 7.17 26.17
N LYS A 16 48.73 5.97 25.57
CA LYS A 16 47.78 5.46 24.56
C LYS A 16 46.37 5.32 25.14
N VAL A 17 45.36 5.74 24.39
CA VAL A 17 44.00 5.18 24.51
C VAL A 17 43.45 4.96 23.10
N ASP A 18 43.89 3.85 22.49
CA ASP A 18 43.20 3.23 21.37
C ASP A 18 41.91 2.59 21.91
N ARG A 19 40.74 3.04 21.44
CA ARG A 19 39.48 2.37 21.74
C ARG A 19 38.57 2.26 20.51
N VAL A 20 38.42 0.99 20.12
CA VAL A 20 37.24 0.33 19.52
C VAL A 20 37.10 0.44 18.00
N GLY A 21 37.94 -0.36 17.33
CA GLY A 21 37.52 -1.58 16.63
C GLY A 21 36.14 -1.58 15.98
N THR A 22 36.15 -1.40 14.66
CA THR A 22 35.16 -1.84 13.66
C THR A 22 34.51 -3.19 13.99
N ALA A 23 33.28 -3.16 14.49
CA ALA A 23 32.41 -4.33 14.58
C ALA A 23 31.60 -4.46 13.28
N LYS A 24 32.04 -5.40 12.44
CA LYS A 24 31.29 -6.14 11.41
C LYS A 24 29.78 -5.84 11.34
N SER A 25 29.41 -5.00 10.37
CA SER A 25 28.13 -5.12 9.67
C SER A 25 28.16 -6.46 8.91
N ARG A 26 27.62 -7.52 9.53
CA ARG A 26 27.57 -8.87 8.95
C ARG A 26 26.17 -9.31 8.53
N ASN A 27 25.19 -8.40 8.55
CA ASN A 27 23.80 -8.72 8.22
C ASN A 27 23.29 -8.10 6.92
N ALA A 28 24.16 -7.51 6.09
CA ALA A 28 23.75 -6.92 4.81
C ALA A 28 24.02 -7.82 3.59
N GLU A 29 24.90 -8.83 3.69
CA GLU A 29 25.26 -9.69 2.55
C GLU A 29 24.33 -10.89 2.33
N ALA A 30 23.52 -11.29 3.33
CA ALA A 30 22.61 -12.43 3.17
C ALA A 30 21.37 -12.11 2.32
N ALA A 31 20.97 -10.83 2.22
CA ALA A 31 19.84 -10.41 1.39
C ALA A 31 20.20 -10.28 -0.10
N LEU A 32 21.48 -10.14 -0.44
CA LEU A 32 21.95 -9.95 -1.83
C LEU A 32 22.13 -11.26 -2.62
N ALA A 33 22.08 -12.43 -1.97
CA ALA A 33 22.34 -13.71 -2.63
C ALA A 33 21.10 -14.36 -3.26
N LEU A 34 19.89 -13.88 -2.97
CA LEU A 34 18.65 -14.41 -3.55
C LEU A 34 18.22 -13.72 -4.85
N LEU A 35 18.90 -12.63 -5.24
CA LEU A 35 18.59 -11.81 -6.42
C LEU A 35 19.51 -12.11 -7.62
N LYS A 36 19.82 -13.39 -7.89
CA LYS A 36 20.66 -13.73 -9.06
C LYS A 36 20.13 -14.75 -10.05
N ASN A 37 18.95 -15.34 -9.84
CA ASN A 37 18.39 -16.22 -10.87
C ASN A 37 16.98 -15.79 -11.27
N ASN A 38 16.90 -15.31 -12.51
CA ASN A 38 15.79 -15.51 -13.45
C ASN A 38 14.78 -14.35 -13.64
N GLN A 39 15.10 -13.41 -14.54
CA GLN A 39 14.11 -12.79 -15.44
C GLN A 39 13.97 -13.66 -16.72
N PRO A 40 12.93 -13.46 -17.55
CA PRO A 40 11.51 -13.37 -17.24
C PRO A 40 10.75 -14.39 -18.12
N ALA A 41 9.97 -15.28 -17.52
CA ALA A 41 9.06 -16.12 -18.28
C ALA A 41 7.68 -15.45 -18.29
N VAL A 42 7.30 -14.95 -19.46
CA VAL A 42 5.92 -14.66 -19.83
C VAL A 42 5.05 -15.87 -19.50
N ALA A 43 4.20 -15.76 -18.48
CA ALA A 43 3.13 -16.71 -18.16
C ALA A 43 1.85 -15.87 -18.09
N LEU A 44 1.03 -15.81 -19.15
CA LEU A 44 -0.11 -16.71 -19.32
C LEU A 44 -0.77 -17.06 -17.98
N THR A 45 -1.67 -16.17 -17.55
CA THR A 45 -3.00 -16.50 -17.03
C THR A 45 -3.14 -17.89 -16.42
N ASP A 46 -2.65 -18.09 -15.20
CA ASP A 46 -3.27 -19.01 -14.25
C ASP A 46 -2.73 -18.76 -12.84
N THR A 47 -3.01 -17.58 -12.30
CA THR A 47 -2.93 -17.40 -10.84
C THR A 47 -4.16 -18.11 -10.26
N PRO A 48 -4.01 -19.01 -9.28
CA PRO A 48 -5.12 -19.76 -8.71
C PRO A 48 -6.05 -18.79 -7.98
N ARG A 49 -7.08 -18.31 -8.69
CA ARG A 49 -8.32 -17.62 -8.28
C ARG A 49 -8.41 -17.25 -6.80
N ALA A 50 -7.49 -16.41 -6.34
CA ALA A 50 -7.56 -15.78 -5.04
C ALA A 50 -8.49 -14.59 -5.21
N THR A 51 -9.78 -14.80 -4.94
CA THR A 51 -10.85 -13.81 -4.81
C THR A 51 -10.48 -12.40 -5.30
N HIS A 52 -10.52 -12.17 -6.61
CA HIS A 52 -10.38 -10.84 -7.19
C HIS A 52 -11.49 -9.96 -6.62
N MET A 53 -11.13 -8.93 -5.85
CA MET A 53 -12.05 -7.93 -5.32
C MET A 53 -12.72 -7.14 -6.44
N VAL A 54 -12.03 -6.92 -7.55
CA VAL A 54 -12.61 -6.36 -8.79
C VAL A 54 -13.66 -7.31 -9.36
N ALA A 55 -13.42 -8.62 -9.31
CA ALA A 55 -14.42 -9.59 -9.75
C ALA A 55 -15.68 -9.59 -8.87
N ILE A 56 -15.55 -9.36 -7.56
CA ILE A 56 -16.72 -9.21 -6.67
C ILE A 56 -17.56 -8.01 -7.10
N LEU A 57 -16.93 -6.88 -7.45
CA LEU A 57 -17.63 -5.68 -7.92
C LEU A 57 -18.36 -5.91 -9.26
N LEU A 58 -17.81 -6.76 -10.13
CA LEU A 58 -18.33 -7.08 -11.46
C LEU A 58 -19.20 -8.35 -11.49
N HIS A 59 -19.67 -8.83 -10.33
CA HIS A 59 -20.50 -10.06 -10.22
C HIS A 59 -19.86 -11.32 -10.82
N GLY A 60 -18.53 -11.40 -10.84
CA GLY A 60 -17.80 -12.57 -11.30
C GLY A 60 -17.62 -12.69 -12.82
N ASP A 61 -18.11 -11.73 -13.61
CA ASP A 61 -17.74 -11.62 -15.03
C ASP A 61 -16.37 -10.93 -15.13
N VAL A 62 -15.32 -11.73 -14.99
CA VAL A 62 -13.93 -11.26 -15.06
C VAL A 62 -13.53 -11.18 -16.52
N SER A 63 -14.08 -10.20 -17.21
CA SER A 63 -13.56 -9.77 -18.50
C SER A 63 -12.51 -8.70 -18.22
N ASP A 64 -11.26 -8.97 -18.60
CA ASP A 64 -10.12 -8.04 -18.50
C ASP A 64 -10.28 -6.82 -19.46
N ASP A 65 -11.47 -6.64 -20.04
CA ASP A 65 -11.79 -5.54 -20.94
C ASP A 65 -12.02 -4.25 -20.15
N ARG A 66 -11.05 -3.33 -20.25
CA ARG A 66 -11.14 -1.98 -19.68
C ARG A 66 -12.44 -1.25 -20.07
N MET A 67 -13.01 -1.54 -21.24
CA MET A 67 -14.27 -0.92 -21.67
C MET A 67 -15.46 -1.45 -20.88
N GLU A 68 -15.42 -2.71 -20.45
CA GLU A 68 -16.44 -3.32 -19.60
C GLU A 68 -16.38 -2.77 -18.17
N ILE A 69 -15.18 -2.66 -17.61
CA ILE A 69 -14.95 -1.98 -16.33
C ILE A 69 -15.46 -0.54 -16.39
N TYR A 70 -15.13 0.20 -17.45
CA TYR A 70 -15.64 1.56 -17.65
C TYR A 70 -17.17 1.62 -17.69
N ARG A 71 -17.83 0.70 -18.40
CA ARG A 71 -19.29 0.63 -18.47
C ARG A 71 -19.90 0.30 -17.12
N ALA A 72 -19.31 -0.64 -16.39
CA ALA A 72 -19.79 -1.04 -15.07
C ALA A 72 -19.68 0.11 -14.06
N VAL A 73 -18.55 0.83 -14.04
CA VAL A 73 -18.38 2.04 -13.23
C VAL A 73 -19.38 3.13 -13.64
N ARG A 74 -19.58 3.34 -14.95
CA ARG A 74 -20.53 4.35 -15.45
C ARG A 74 -21.99 4.02 -15.09
N ASN A 75 -22.36 2.75 -15.14
CA ASN A 75 -23.70 2.28 -14.78
C ASN A 75 -23.91 2.26 -13.26
N GLY A 76 -22.83 2.20 -12.50
CA GLY A 76 -22.83 2.14 -11.04
C GLY A 76 -22.80 0.70 -10.54
N PHE A 77 -22.03 0.45 -9.48
CA PHE A 77 -22.01 -0.84 -8.81
C PHE A 77 -23.19 -0.96 -7.83
N PRO A 78 -23.80 -2.14 -7.69
CA PRO A 78 -24.73 -2.38 -6.60
C PRO A 78 -24.03 -2.19 -5.26
N LEU A 79 -24.72 -1.56 -4.31
CA LEU A 79 -24.19 -1.36 -2.96
C LEU A 79 -23.80 -2.69 -2.30
N GLN A 80 -24.56 -3.76 -2.57
CA GLN A 80 -24.26 -5.10 -2.05
C GLN A 80 -22.90 -5.62 -2.52
N SER A 81 -22.52 -5.42 -3.78
CA SER A 81 -21.21 -5.87 -4.29
C SER A 81 -20.04 -5.18 -3.58
N VAL A 82 -20.21 -3.89 -3.22
CA VAL A 82 -19.20 -3.16 -2.44
C VAL A 82 -19.16 -3.64 -0.99
N ILE A 83 -20.30 -3.99 -0.41
CA ILE A 83 -20.35 -4.59 0.93
C ILE A 83 -19.66 -5.93 0.93
N ASP A 84 -19.97 -6.80 -0.03
CA ASP A 84 -19.36 -8.12 -0.19
C ASP A 84 -17.84 -7.95 -0.32
N MET A 85 -17.35 -7.03 -1.16
CA MET A 85 -15.92 -6.71 -1.27
C MET A 85 -15.29 -6.36 0.08
N ILE A 86 -15.95 -5.49 0.87
CA ILE A 86 -15.48 -5.08 2.20
C ILE A 86 -15.56 -6.25 3.19
N GLU A 87 -16.53 -7.14 3.03
CA GLU A 87 -16.66 -8.32 3.88
C GLU A 87 -15.48 -9.27 3.80
N HIS A 88 -14.79 -9.30 2.67
CA HIS A 88 -13.60 -10.11 2.47
C HIS A 88 -12.35 -9.51 3.12
N SER A 89 -12.39 -8.29 3.65
CA SER A 89 -11.24 -7.64 4.32
C SER A 89 -11.59 -7.03 5.67
N ASP A 90 -11.07 -7.61 6.75
CA ASP A 90 -11.27 -7.11 8.12
C ASP A 90 -10.68 -5.71 8.32
N VAL A 91 -9.60 -5.40 7.60
CA VAL A 91 -9.00 -4.06 7.62
C VAL A 91 -9.96 -3.03 7.03
N TYR A 92 -10.59 -3.33 5.89
CA TYR A 92 -11.53 -2.39 5.26
C TYR A 92 -12.78 -2.16 6.10
N LYS A 93 -13.27 -3.20 6.78
CA LYS A 93 -14.33 -3.08 7.80
C LYS A 93 -13.91 -2.14 8.93
N ARG A 94 -12.74 -2.37 9.52
CA ARG A 94 -12.26 -1.63 10.69
C ARG A 94 -12.01 -0.15 10.39
N TYR A 95 -11.52 0.17 9.20
CA TYR A 95 -11.20 1.54 8.78
C TYR A 95 -12.39 2.27 8.15
N GLY A 96 -13.58 1.66 8.10
CA GLY A 96 -14.80 2.31 7.62
C GLY A 96 -14.75 2.66 6.14
N VAL A 97 -14.14 1.81 5.32
CA VAL A 97 -13.97 2.04 3.87
C VAL A 97 -15.32 2.26 3.17
N LEU A 98 -16.38 1.57 3.60
CA LEU A 98 -17.74 1.76 3.06
C LEU A 98 -18.20 3.21 3.18
N SER A 99 -17.96 3.82 4.35
CA SER A 99 -18.33 5.22 4.62
C SER A 99 -17.57 6.20 3.73
N ARG A 100 -16.29 5.91 3.45
CA ARG A 100 -15.45 6.71 2.57
C ARG A 100 -15.85 6.60 1.10
N ILE A 101 -16.18 5.39 0.65
CA ILE A 101 -16.66 5.14 -0.71
C ILE A 101 -17.97 5.88 -0.94
N VAL A 102 -18.97 5.66 -0.08
CA VAL A 102 -20.31 6.24 -0.24
C VAL A 102 -20.31 7.73 0.11
N GLY A 103 -19.40 8.21 0.95
CA GLY A 103 -19.36 9.59 1.42
C GLY A 103 -20.55 9.95 2.31
N ALA A 104 -21.12 8.97 3.01
CA ALA A 104 -22.33 9.13 3.80
C ALA A 104 -22.13 8.63 5.24
N SER A 105 -22.80 9.28 6.19
CA SER A 105 -22.77 8.86 7.59
C SER A 105 -23.35 7.46 7.78
N ASP A 106 -22.90 6.76 8.82
CA ASP A 106 -23.35 5.39 9.15
C ASP A 106 -24.87 5.26 9.24
N ARG A 107 -25.56 6.32 9.68
CA ARG A 107 -27.03 6.38 9.74
C ARG A 107 -27.67 6.35 8.35
N THR A 108 -27.05 7.00 7.38
CA THR A 108 -27.52 7.02 5.99
C THR A 108 -27.23 5.67 5.33
N LEU A 109 -26.06 5.09 5.59
CA LEU A 109 -25.70 3.74 5.13
C LEU A 109 -26.65 2.67 5.68
N ALA A 110 -26.99 2.70 6.97
CA ALA A 110 -27.91 1.75 7.58
C ALA A 110 -29.34 1.82 6.99
N ARG A 111 -29.74 2.97 6.44
CA ARG A 111 -30.99 3.11 5.69
C ARG A 111 -30.87 2.54 4.28
N ARG A 112 -29.77 2.87 3.58
CA ARG A 112 -29.48 2.42 2.21
C ARG A 112 -29.30 0.89 2.13
N LEU A 113 -28.72 0.29 3.17
CA LEU A 113 -28.58 -1.17 3.33
C LEU A 113 -29.93 -1.92 3.38
N LYS A 114 -31.03 -1.24 3.72
CA LYS A 114 -32.38 -1.82 3.66
C LYS A 114 -32.95 -1.88 2.25
N SER A 115 -32.28 -1.26 1.28
CA SER A 115 -32.64 -1.23 -0.14
C SER A 115 -31.53 -1.92 -0.95
N PRO A 116 -31.60 -3.25 -1.14
CA PRO A 116 -30.55 -4.02 -1.82
C PRO A 116 -30.35 -3.62 -3.29
N GLU A 117 -31.36 -3.00 -3.91
CA GLU A 117 -31.33 -2.53 -5.30
C GLU A 117 -30.64 -1.16 -5.47
N GLU A 118 -30.12 -0.57 -4.39
CA GLU A 118 -29.45 0.72 -4.50
C GLU A 118 -28.13 0.60 -5.27
N VAL A 119 -28.08 1.28 -6.41
CA VAL A 119 -26.87 1.43 -7.22
C VAL A 119 -26.09 2.67 -6.75
N LEU A 120 -24.78 2.51 -6.64
CA LEU A 120 -23.85 3.59 -6.34
C LEU A 120 -23.72 4.54 -7.52
N THR A 121 -23.39 5.79 -7.26
CA THR A 121 -23.09 6.75 -8.33
C THR A 121 -21.80 6.33 -9.05
N CYS A 122 -21.59 6.88 -10.24
CA CYS A 122 -20.35 6.66 -10.99
C CYS A 122 -19.12 6.98 -10.14
N GLU A 123 -19.12 8.10 -9.43
CA GLU A 123 -17.98 8.52 -8.58
C GLU A 123 -17.75 7.55 -7.40
N GLN A 124 -18.82 7.12 -6.73
CA GLN A 124 -18.71 6.14 -5.64
C GLN A 124 -18.21 4.78 -6.16
N SER A 125 -18.67 4.37 -7.34
CA SER A 125 -18.23 3.14 -8.00
C SER A 125 -16.76 3.22 -8.41
N THR A 126 -16.31 4.37 -8.92
CA THR A 126 -14.89 4.64 -9.19
C THR A 126 -14.04 4.51 -7.93
N ARG A 127 -14.47 5.10 -6.81
CA ARG A 127 -13.74 4.94 -5.54
C ARG A 127 -13.69 3.48 -5.11
N ALA A 128 -14.80 2.75 -5.17
CA ALA A 128 -14.82 1.32 -4.85
C ALA A 128 -13.84 0.52 -5.70
N LEU A 129 -13.75 0.83 -7.01
CA LEU A 129 -12.78 0.22 -7.91
C LEU A 129 -11.34 0.52 -7.47
N TYR A 130 -11.01 1.77 -7.12
CA TYR A 130 -9.67 2.12 -6.62
C TYR A 130 -9.28 1.30 -5.38
N TYR A 131 -10.21 1.11 -4.43
CA TYR A 131 -9.96 0.27 -3.25
C TYR A 131 -9.71 -1.20 -3.59
N ALA A 132 -10.41 -1.73 -4.59
CA ALA A 132 -10.23 -3.11 -5.04
C ALA A 132 -8.91 -3.29 -5.80
N GLU A 133 -8.65 -2.48 -6.82
CA GLU A 133 -7.48 -2.58 -7.68
C GLU A 133 -6.17 -2.39 -6.91
N VAL A 134 -6.11 -1.42 -6.00
CA VAL A 134 -4.89 -1.17 -5.22
C VAL A 134 -4.60 -2.33 -4.28
N LEU A 135 -5.63 -2.94 -3.68
CA LEU A 135 -5.42 -4.08 -2.79
C LEU A 135 -4.99 -5.33 -3.54
N GLU A 136 -5.55 -5.58 -4.72
CA GLU A 136 -5.08 -6.64 -5.62
C GLU A 136 -3.62 -6.42 -6.02
N LYS A 137 -3.31 -5.22 -6.53
CA LYS A 137 -1.94 -4.89 -6.93
C LYS A 137 -0.96 -4.96 -5.77
N ALA A 138 -1.34 -4.48 -4.58
CA ALA A 138 -0.50 -4.59 -3.39
C ALA A 138 -0.30 -6.05 -2.97
N THR A 139 -1.32 -6.90 -3.14
CA THR A 139 -1.23 -8.34 -2.88
C THR A 139 -0.26 -9.02 -3.83
N ASP A 140 -0.29 -8.65 -5.12
CA ASP A 140 0.63 -9.19 -6.13
C ASP A 140 2.07 -8.75 -5.87
N VAL A 141 2.29 -7.48 -5.53
CA VAL A 141 3.64 -6.92 -5.28
C VAL A 141 4.23 -7.39 -3.95
N LEU A 142 3.43 -7.47 -2.88
CA LEU A 142 3.89 -7.87 -1.55
C LEU A 142 3.83 -9.39 -1.32
N GLY A 143 3.13 -10.13 -2.19
CA GLY A 143 3.05 -11.59 -2.21
C GLY A 143 2.07 -12.21 -1.19
N SER A 144 1.37 -11.42 -0.38
CA SER A 144 0.34 -11.90 0.54
C SER A 144 -0.72 -10.83 0.78
N ARG A 145 -1.98 -11.28 0.86
CA ARG A 145 -3.12 -10.42 1.14
C ARG A 145 -3.00 -9.75 2.51
N GLU A 146 -2.60 -10.49 3.52
CA GLU A 146 -2.45 -9.99 4.89
C GLU A 146 -1.39 -8.88 4.97
N LEU A 147 -0.29 -9.02 4.21
CA LEU A 147 0.73 -7.98 4.10
C LEU A 147 0.22 -6.74 3.37
N ALA A 148 -0.54 -6.94 2.29
CA ALA A 148 -1.15 -5.86 1.53
C ALA A 148 -2.16 -5.07 2.37
N GLU A 149 -3.05 -5.75 3.09
CA GLU A 149 -4.01 -5.11 3.98
C GLU A 149 -3.32 -4.32 5.10
N GLN A 150 -2.27 -4.87 5.71
CA GLN A 150 -1.47 -4.16 6.71
C GLN A 150 -0.74 -2.95 6.11
N TRP A 151 -0.22 -3.08 4.89
CA TRP A 151 0.48 -2.02 4.19
C TRP A 151 -0.47 -0.87 3.84
N MET A 152 -1.71 -1.16 3.44
CA MET A 152 -2.73 -0.16 3.11
C MET A 152 -3.02 0.82 4.25
N VAL A 153 -2.87 0.37 5.49
CA VAL A 153 -3.14 1.18 6.70
C VAL A 153 -1.90 1.68 7.40
N LYS A 154 -0.72 1.38 6.84
CA LYS A 154 0.55 1.81 7.40
C LYS A 154 1.04 3.08 6.68
N PRO A 155 1.53 4.09 7.42
CA PRO A 155 2.15 5.25 6.80
C PRO A 155 3.37 4.82 5.97
N ALA A 156 3.34 5.11 4.67
CA ALA A 156 4.41 4.75 3.75
C ALA A 156 5.37 5.93 3.58
N ARG A 157 6.66 5.73 3.88
CA ARG A 157 7.67 6.80 3.73
C ARG A 157 7.80 7.33 2.30
N GLY A 158 7.49 6.51 1.29
CA GLY A 158 7.49 6.94 -0.11
C GLY A 158 6.25 7.70 -0.55
N LEU A 159 5.25 7.84 0.33
CA LEU A 159 4.05 8.64 0.14
C LEU A 159 3.99 9.78 1.16
N ASP A 160 5.15 10.36 1.49
CA ASP A 160 5.30 11.42 2.51
C ASP A 160 4.79 11.07 3.92
N GLY A 161 4.65 9.78 4.22
CA GLY A 161 4.13 9.31 5.51
C GLY A 161 2.61 9.23 5.58
N GLU A 162 1.90 9.45 4.47
CA GLU A 162 0.46 9.27 4.36
C GLU A 162 0.08 7.78 4.30
N MET A 163 -1.15 7.47 4.69
CA MET A 163 -1.70 6.13 4.61
C MET A 163 -2.30 5.87 3.22
N PRO A 164 -1.93 4.79 2.53
CA PRO A 164 -2.48 4.46 1.21
C PRO A 164 -4.02 4.46 1.19
N ILE A 165 -4.67 3.91 2.21
CA ILE A 165 -6.13 3.81 2.35
C ILE A 165 -6.86 5.17 2.34
N ASP A 166 -6.17 6.23 2.73
CA ASP A 166 -6.70 7.60 2.73
C ASP A 166 -6.51 8.23 1.35
N LEU A 167 -5.31 8.07 0.76
CA LEU A 167 -4.94 8.64 -0.53
C LEU A 167 -5.81 8.15 -1.68
N ILE A 168 -6.11 6.85 -1.71
CA ILE A 168 -6.88 6.23 -2.82
C ILE A 168 -8.34 6.70 -2.91
N SER A 169 -8.81 7.51 -1.96
CA SER A 169 -10.12 8.16 -2.05
C SER A 169 -10.21 9.16 -3.21
N ASN A 170 -9.06 9.60 -3.75
CA ASN A 170 -8.95 10.52 -4.88
C ASN A 170 -8.12 9.90 -6.01
N SER A 171 -8.44 10.27 -7.25
CA SER A 171 -7.67 9.90 -8.47
C SER A 171 -6.16 10.15 -8.34
N VAL A 172 -5.77 11.34 -7.86
CA VAL A 172 -4.35 11.70 -7.69
C VAL A 172 -3.65 10.78 -6.69
N GLY A 173 -4.31 10.49 -5.56
CA GLY A 173 -3.74 9.59 -4.55
C GLY A 173 -3.69 8.14 -5.03
N TYR A 174 -4.67 7.69 -5.82
CA TYR A 174 -4.65 6.39 -6.48
C TYR A 174 -3.44 6.26 -7.42
N GLU A 175 -3.16 7.26 -8.26
CA GLU A 175 -2.00 7.24 -9.16
C GLU A 175 -0.69 7.18 -8.37
N LEU A 176 -0.53 8.01 -7.33
CA LEU A 176 0.66 8.02 -6.47
C LEU A 176 0.92 6.65 -5.82
N VAL A 177 -0.13 6.03 -5.27
CA VAL A 177 -0.05 4.71 -4.63
C VAL A 177 0.29 3.62 -5.66
N THR A 178 -0.36 3.66 -6.82
CA THR A 178 -0.16 2.70 -7.91
C THR A 178 1.25 2.80 -8.50
N ASP A 179 1.77 4.01 -8.69
CA ASP A 179 3.13 4.27 -9.13
C ASP A 179 4.15 3.79 -8.10
N PHE A 180 3.89 4.04 -6.81
CA PHE A 180 4.76 3.60 -5.73
C PHE A 180 4.83 2.06 -5.67
N LEU A 181 3.70 1.36 -5.78
CA LEU A 181 3.67 -0.11 -5.88
C LEU A 181 4.44 -0.62 -7.09
N THR A 182 4.31 0.04 -8.24
CA THR A 182 5.05 -0.30 -9.46
C THR A 182 6.56 -0.15 -9.25
N ARG A 183 7.02 0.91 -8.57
CA ARG A 183 8.45 1.10 -8.26
C ARG A 183 9.00 0.02 -7.35
N ILE A 184 8.20 -0.44 -6.38
CA ILE A 184 8.55 -1.58 -5.51
C ILE A 184 8.71 -2.85 -6.35
N GLU A 185 7.76 -3.12 -7.25
CA GLU A 185 7.79 -4.30 -8.13
C GLU A 185 9.05 -4.36 -8.99
N TYR A 186 9.44 -3.24 -9.61
CA TYR A 186 10.66 -3.17 -10.42
C TYR A 186 11.96 -2.98 -9.61
N GLY A 187 11.87 -2.87 -8.28
CA GLY A 187 13.03 -2.68 -7.40
C GLY A 187 13.80 -1.39 -7.66
N VAL A 188 13.14 -0.36 -8.20
CA VAL A 188 13.77 0.93 -8.52
C VAL A 188 13.74 1.81 -7.27
N TYR A 189 14.79 1.71 -6.45
CA TYR A 189 15.03 2.57 -5.28
C TYR A 189 16.51 2.80 -4.99
#